data_AF-A0A059EXG7-F1
#
_entry.id   AF-A0A059EXG7-F1
#
_cell.length_a   1.000
_cell.length_b   1.000
_cell.length_c   1.000
_cell.angle_alpha   90.00
_cell.angle_beta   90.00
_cell.angle_gamma   90.00
#
_symmetry.space_group_name_H-M   'P 1'
#
loop_
_entity.id
_entity.type
_entity.pdbx_description
1 polymer ?
#
loop_
_entity_poly.entity_id
_entity_poly.type
_entity_poly.pdbx_seq_one_letter_code
_entity_poly.pdbx_strand_id
1 'polypeptide(L)'
;TRVKNKKSFSENTIVKINKKIKKRIAHSIKPESLRIGGPGIFVELDESKFGKRKYNRGHRVEGAWVFEGVKKLKKESVLPSSLKKETWLH
;
A
#
# COMPACT_ATOMS: atom_id res chain seq x y z
N THR A 1 -3.69 -24.96 -11.80
CA THR A 1 -4.24 -24.41 -13.06
C THR A 1 -3.21 -23.51 -13.72
N ARG A 2 -2.57 -23.93 -14.82
CA ARG A 2 -1.48 -23.18 -15.46
C ARG A 2 -2.09 -22.06 -16.32
N VAL A 3 -2.14 -20.83 -15.81
CA VAL A 3 -2.58 -19.66 -16.58
C VAL A 3 -1.64 -19.49 -17.77
N LYS A 4 -2.11 -19.81 -18.97
CA LYS A 4 -1.35 -19.58 -20.20
C LYS A 4 -1.30 -18.08 -20.46
N ASN A 5 -0.09 -17.55 -20.59
CA ASN A 5 0.15 -16.13 -20.85
C ASN A 5 -0.24 -15.82 -22.30
N LYS A 6 -1.43 -15.27 -22.53
CA LYS A 6 -1.79 -14.66 -23.82
C LYS A 6 -1.06 -13.31 -23.90
N LYS A 7 0.18 -13.31 -24.36
CA LYS A 7 0.94 -12.08 -24.65
C LYS A 7 1.17 -11.98 -26.14
N SER A 8 0.83 -10.82 -26.71
CA SER A 8 1.05 -10.51 -28.14
C SER A 8 2.50 -10.13 -28.47
N PHE A 9 3.34 -9.94 -27.45
CA PHE A 9 4.73 -9.48 -27.61
C PHE A 9 5.73 -10.39 -26.88
N SER A 10 6.95 -10.45 -27.41
CA SER A 10 8.05 -11.23 -26.82
C SER A 10 8.46 -10.68 -25.45
N GLU A 11 8.96 -11.57 -24.58
CA GLU A 11 9.37 -11.22 -23.22
C GLU A 11 10.47 -10.14 -23.21
N ASN A 12 11.41 -10.21 -24.16
CA ASN A 12 12.47 -9.22 -24.33
C ASN A 12 11.92 -7.81 -24.62
N THR A 13 10.88 -7.71 -25.45
CA THR A 13 10.21 -6.44 -25.74
C THR A 13 9.52 -5.88 -24.50
N ILE A 14 8.85 -6.74 -23.72
CA ILE A 14 8.19 -6.34 -22.47
C ILE A 14 9.21 -5.82 -21.45
N VAL A 15 10.36 -6.49 -21.31
CA VAL A 15 11.44 -6.04 -20.40
C VAL A 15 11.96 -4.66 -20.80
N LYS A 16 12.18 -4.41 -22.10
CA LYS A 16 12.63 -3.11 -22.62
C LYS A 16 11.63 -2.01 -22.32
N ILE A 17 10.33 -2.26 -22.53
CA ILE A 17 9.26 -1.31 -22.21
C ILE A 17 9.22 -1.01 -20.71
N ASN A 18 9.24 -2.04 -19.87
CA ASN A 18 9.23 -1.89 -18.42
C ASN A 18 10.44 -1.10 -17.91
N LYS A 19 11.61 -1.26 -18.51
CA LYS A 19 12.81 -0.47 -18.17
C LYS A 19 12.61 1.02 -18.49
N LYS A 20 11.99 1.36 -19.62
CA LYS A 20 11.66 2.74 -19.98
C LYS A 20 10.64 3.36 -19.01
N ILE A 21 9.59 2.61 -18.65
CA ILE A 21 8.56 3.06 -17.70
C ILE A 21 9.19 3.33 -16.33
N LYS A 22 9.98 2.39 -15.81
CA LYS A 22 10.69 2.56 -14.52
C LYS A 22 11.54 3.81 -14.49
N LYS A 23 12.31 4.08 -15.56
CA LYS A 23 13.13 5.28 -15.66
C LYS A 23 12.25 6.54 -15.57
N ARG A 24 11.13 6.61 -16.30
CA ARG A 24 10.23 7.77 -16.26
C ARG A 24 9.63 8.01 -14.87
N ILE A 25 9.14 6.95 -14.22
CA ILE A 25 8.58 7.04 -12.87
C ILE A 25 9.62 7.56 -11.87
N ALA A 26 10.87 7.09 -11.97
CA ALA A 26 11.94 7.55 -11.08
C ALA A 26 12.23 9.06 -11.20
N HIS A 27 12.07 9.67 -12.39
CA HIS A 27 12.26 11.11 -12.56
C HIS A 27 11.03 11.93 -12.11
N SER A 28 9.84 11.32 -12.01
CA SER A 28 8.63 12.02 -11.60
C SER A 28 8.41 12.06 -10.08
N ILE A 29 9.08 11.18 -9.33
CA ILE A 29 8.97 11.16 -7.87
C ILE A 29 9.81 12.32 -7.30
N LYS A 30 9.15 13.29 -6.67
CA LYS A 30 9.80 14.38 -5.94
C LYS A 30 9.89 14.00 -4.45
N PRO A 31 11.07 14.06 -3.82
CA PRO A 31 11.20 13.85 -2.39
C PRO A 31 10.73 15.11 -1.64
N GLU A 32 9.42 15.27 -1.48
CA GLU A 32 8.85 16.29 -0.61
C GLU A 32 8.60 15.70 0.78
N SER A 33 9.01 16.43 1.83
CA SER A 33 8.75 16.07 3.22
C SER A 33 7.31 16.41 3.61
N LEU A 34 6.37 15.55 3.19
CA LEU A 34 4.98 15.68 3.59
C LEU A 34 4.79 15.15 5.03
N ARG A 35 4.28 15.99 5.94
CA ARG A 35 3.85 15.53 7.26
C ARG A 35 2.60 14.66 7.12
N ILE A 36 2.68 13.43 7.60
CA ILE A 36 1.56 12.49 7.66
C ILE A 36 0.82 12.71 8.99
N GLY A 37 -0.46 13.07 8.93
CA GLY A 37 -1.30 13.34 10.12
C GLY A 37 -1.27 14.79 10.62
N GLY A 38 -1.89 15.00 11.79
CA GLY A 38 -2.08 16.31 12.44
C GLY A 38 -3.23 16.24 13.46
N PRO A 39 -3.43 17.27 14.31
CA PRO A 39 -4.56 17.29 15.24
C PRO A 39 -5.90 17.08 14.52
N GLY A 40 -6.70 16.12 14.97
CA GLY A 40 -8.00 15.78 14.36
C GLY A 40 -7.94 14.98 13.06
N ILE A 41 -6.74 14.59 12.60
CA ILE A 41 -6.53 13.77 11.40
C ILE A 41 -6.07 12.38 11.83
N PHE A 42 -6.91 11.38 11.58
CA PHE A 42 -6.53 9.97 11.70
C PHE A 42 -5.93 9.51 10.38
N VAL A 43 -4.86 8.73 10.43
CA VAL A 43 -4.28 8.12 9.24
C VAL A 43 -4.30 6.62 9.44
N GLU A 44 -4.93 5.92 8.53
CA GLU A 44 -4.84 4.46 8.44
C GLU A 44 -3.66 4.14 7.54
N LEU A 45 -2.67 3.44 8.08
CA LEU A 45 -1.49 2.98 7.35
C LEU A 45 -1.63 1.48 7.14
N ASP A 46 -1.53 1.06 5.89
CA ASP A 46 -1.35 -0.34 5.53
C ASP A 46 0.11 -0.60 5.17
N GLU A 47 0.61 -1.78 5.55
CA GLU A 47 2.01 -2.17 5.39
C GLU A 47 2.13 -3.38 4.48
N SER A 48 2.89 -3.24 3.40
CA SER A 48 3.19 -4.34 2.49
C SER A 48 4.70 -4.51 2.30
N LYS A 49 5.22 -5.69 2.64
CA LYS A 49 6.64 -6.03 2.45
C LYS A 49 6.85 -6.85 1.18
N PHE A 50 7.55 -6.28 0.21
CA PHE A 50 7.89 -6.93 -1.05
C PHE A 50 9.34 -7.42 -1.04
N GLY A 51 9.53 -8.73 -0.87
CA GLY A 51 10.84 -9.38 -0.97
C GLY A 51 10.95 -10.27 -2.19
N LYS A 52 12.14 -10.34 -2.79
CA LYS A 52 12.48 -11.42 -3.74
C LYS A 52 13.33 -12.47 -3.04
N ARG A 53 13.06 -13.74 -3.31
CA ARG A 53 13.93 -14.83 -2.90
C ARG A 53 15.09 -14.93 -3.87
N LYS A 54 16.33 -15.07 -3.36
CA LYS A 54 17.48 -15.38 -4.22
C LYS A 54 17.20 -16.75 -4.86
N TYR A 55 17.21 -16.84 -6.19
CA TYR A 55 16.95 -18.08 -6.94
C TYR A 55 15.63 -18.82 -6.60
N ASN A 56 14.62 -18.13 -6.06
CA ASN A 56 13.40 -18.76 -5.51
C ASN A 56 13.65 -19.88 -4.46
N ARG A 57 14.87 -19.98 -3.89
CA ARG A 57 15.31 -21.01 -2.94
C ARG A 57 16.14 -20.39 -1.81
N GLY A 58 15.96 -20.84 -0.57
CA GLY A 58 16.76 -20.39 0.58
C GLY A 58 16.32 -19.06 1.20
N HIS A 59 17.28 -18.35 1.82
CA HIS A 59 17.09 -17.16 2.67
C HIS A 59 16.30 -16.04 1.96
N ARG A 60 15.30 -15.46 2.64
CA ARG A 60 14.59 -14.26 2.16
C ARG A 60 15.59 -13.10 2.09
N VAL A 61 15.75 -12.49 0.93
CA VAL A 61 16.58 -11.27 0.79
C VAL A 61 15.79 -10.08 1.34
N GLU A 62 16.48 -9.04 1.80
CA GLU A 62 15.86 -7.76 2.16
C GLU A 62 14.90 -7.30 1.05
N GLY A 63 13.68 -6.99 1.48
CA GLY A 63 12.60 -6.52 0.63
C GLY A 63 12.38 -5.03 0.83
N ALA A 64 11.67 -4.41 -0.10
CA ALA A 64 11.19 -3.06 0.08
C ALA A 64 9.89 -3.09 0.90
N TRP A 65 9.77 -2.17 1.85
CA TRP A 65 8.51 -1.86 2.50
C TRP A 65 7.78 -0.80 1.67
N VAL A 66 6.48 -1.01 1.47
CA VAL A 66 5.57 -0.02 0.89
C VAL A 66 4.52 0.24 1.95
N PHE A 67 4.36 1.50 2.31
CA PHE A 67 3.34 1.96 3.24
C PHE A 67 2.32 2.76 2.44
N GLU A 68 1.07 2.34 2.46
CA GLU A 68 -0.03 3.08 1.87
C GLU A 68 -0.82 3.75 3.00
N GLY A 69 -1.15 5.03 2.84
CA GLY A 69 -1.79 5.81 3.90
C GLY A 69 -3.06 6.52 3.42
N VAL A 70 -4.17 6.30 4.12
CA VAL A 70 -5.42 7.03 3.89
C VAL A 70 -5.68 7.98 5.05
N LYS A 71 -5.82 9.27 4.74
CA LYS A 71 -6.19 10.29 5.73
C LYS A 71 -7.70 10.27 5.94
N LYS A 72 -8.12 10.04 7.19
CA LYS A 72 -9.48 10.16 7.68
C LYS A 72 -9.58 11.41 8.56
N LEU A 73 -10.39 12.37 8.14
CA LEU A 73 -10.77 13.49 9.02
C LEU A 73 -11.74 12.94 10.07
N LYS A 74 -11.64 13.43 11.31
CA LYS A 74 -12.66 13.17 12.32
C LYS A 74 -13.98 13.75 11.79
N LYS A 75 -14.86 12.91 11.23
CA LYS A 75 -16.27 13.26 11.15
C LYS A 75 -16.72 13.35 12.60
N GLU A 76 -17.08 14.55 13.03
CA GLU A 76 -17.81 14.73 14.28
C GLU A 76 -19.05 13.84 14.14
N SER A 77 -19.01 12.67 14.76
CA SER A 77 -20.16 11.78 14.80
C SER A 77 -21.16 12.49 15.68
N VAL A 78 -22.11 13.20 15.07
CA VAL A 78 -23.35 13.65 15.70
C VAL A 78 -24.19 12.40 15.97
N LEU A 79 -23.68 11.52 16.83
CA LEU A 79 -24.50 10.55 17.51
C LEU A 79 -24.75 11.17 18.88
N PRO A 80 -26.01 11.49 19.22
CA PRO A 80 -26.32 11.97 20.55
C PRO A 80 -25.87 10.90 21.55
N SER A 81 -25.31 11.38 22.65
CA SER A 81 -24.78 10.64 23.81
C SER A 81 -25.81 9.79 24.57
N SER A 82 -26.91 9.40 23.92
CA SER A 82 -28.14 8.89 24.54
C SER A 82 -28.42 7.40 24.31
N LEU A 83 -27.40 6.56 24.07
CA LEU A 83 -27.55 5.11 24.28
C LEU A 83 -26.89 4.69 25.59
N LYS A 84 -27.56 5.01 26.71
CA LYS A 84 -27.40 4.26 27.96
C LYS A 84 -27.86 2.82 27.67
N LYS A 85 -26.93 1.87 27.65
CA LYS A 85 -27.29 0.46 27.77
C LYS A 85 -27.63 0.23 29.24
N GLU A 86 -28.93 0.13 29.51
CA GLU A 86 -29.43 -0.26 30.81
C GLU A 86 -28.93 -1.66 31.19
N THR A 87 -28.58 -1.76 32.46
CA THR A 87 -28.15 -2.93 33.21
C THR A 87 -29.19 -4.04 33.18
N TRP A 88 -28.72 -5.29 33.04
CA TRP A 88 -29.40 -6.45 33.62
C TRP A 88 -28.37 -7.21 34.46
N LEU A 89 -28.41 -6.94 35.77
CA LEU A 89 -28.01 -7.89 36.79
C LEU A 89 -29.01 -9.05 36.73
N HIS A 90 -28.49 -10.26 36.61
CA HIS A 90 -29.01 -11.44 37.28
C HIS A 90 -27.82 -12.22 37.82
#